data_AF-A0AAV3XES2-F1
#
_entry.id   AF-A0AAV3XES2-F1
#
_cell.length_a   1.000
_cell.length_b   1.000
_cell.length_c   1.000
_cell.angle_alpha   90.00
_cell.angle_beta   90.00
_cell.angle_gamma   90.00
#
_symmetry.space_group_name_H-M   'P 1'
#
loop_
_entity.id
_entity.type
_entity.pdbx_description
1 polymer ?
#
loop_
_entity_poly.entity_id
_entity_poly.type
_entity_poly.pdbx_seq_one_letter_code
_entity_poly.pdbx_strand_id
1 'polypeptide(L)'
;MNLNQIEQVISLSELTNNSTLASEVQSQLTRLGFLAPPADGKFAPMSAQYLKNFQRWMRIDESGLGVRTAEYLLGLKTDIMLSLGQDLASRIVKYMRAKKYFVVVKANRYLNKWSYLPAC
;
A
#
# COMPACT_ATOMS: atom_id res chain seq x y z
N MET A 1 9.66 -9.31 -14.06
CA MET A 1 9.25 -10.14 -12.93
C MET A 1 8.12 -9.44 -12.22
N ASN A 2 7.07 -10.18 -11.87
CA ASN A 2 5.83 -9.68 -11.26
C ASN A 2 5.53 -10.42 -9.94
N LEU A 3 4.57 -9.92 -9.15
CA LEU A 3 4.18 -10.48 -7.84
C LEU A 3 3.81 -11.98 -7.90
N ASN A 4 3.19 -12.44 -8.98
CA ASN A 4 2.81 -13.85 -9.16
C ASN A 4 3.99 -14.81 -9.41
N GLN A 5 5.21 -14.27 -9.56
CA GLN A 5 6.42 -15.05 -9.92
C GLN A 5 7.45 -15.06 -8.77
N ILE A 6 7.04 -14.66 -7.56
CA ILE A 6 7.91 -14.60 -6.39
C ILE A 6 7.97 -15.98 -5.76
N GLU A 7 9.12 -16.65 -5.90
CA GLU A 7 9.39 -17.97 -5.32
C GLU A 7 10.37 -17.89 -4.13
N GLN A 8 11.06 -16.76 -3.97
CA GLN A 8 12.06 -16.52 -2.92
C GLN A 8 11.96 -15.09 -2.38
N VAL A 9 12.55 -14.84 -1.21
CA VAL A 9 12.56 -13.52 -0.59
C VAL A 9 13.46 -12.58 -1.39
N ILE A 10 12.86 -11.52 -1.93
CA ILE A 10 13.54 -10.48 -2.70
C ILE A 10 13.95 -9.36 -1.74
N SER A 11 15.22 -8.98 -1.76
CA SER A 11 15.75 -7.89 -0.95
C SER A 11 15.23 -6.52 -1.41
N LEU A 12 15.27 -5.53 -0.52
CA LEU A 12 14.85 -4.16 -0.85
C LEU A 12 15.71 -3.54 -1.97
N SER A 13 16.99 -3.90 -2.06
CA SER A 13 17.89 -3.47 -3.13
C SER A 13 17.48 -4.03 -4.49
N GLU A 14 17.11 -5.31 -4.55
CA GLU A 14 16.62 -5.94 -5.79
C GLU A 14 15.27 -5.36 -6.21
N LEU A 15 14.40 -5.06 -5.24
CA LEU A 15 13.13 -4.39 -5.50
C LEU A 15 13.33 -2.96 -6.04
N THR A 16 14.35 -2.25 -5.56
CA THR A 16 14.71 -0.90 -6.04
C THR A 16 15.22 -0.93 -7.49
N ASN A 17 15.97 -1.97 -7.86
CA ASN A 17 16.50 -2.14 -9.21
C ASN A 17 15.46 -2.65 -10.22
N ASN A 18 14.27 -3.06 -9.75
CA ASN A 18 13.21 -3.61 -10.58
C ASN A 18 11.98 -2.71 -10.55
N SER A 19 11.97 -1.68 -11.42
CA SER A 19 10.90 -0.68 -11.48
C SER A 19 9.51 -1.26 -11.75
N THR A 20 9.43 -2.33 -12.55
CA THR A 20 8.18 -3.01 -12.85
C THR A 20 7.60 -3.66 -11.59
N LEU A 21 8.41 -4.44 -10.85
CA LEU A 21 7.98 -5.08 -9.61
C LEU A 21 7.69 -4.05 -8.51
N ALA A 22 8.52 -3.02 -8.40
CA ALA A 22 8.31 -1.90 -7.48
C ALA A 22 6.96 -1.22 -7.72
N SER A 23 6.63 -0.94 -9.00
CA SER A 23 5.35 -0.32 -9.37
C SER A 23 4.17 -1.21 -8.99
N GLU A 24 4.29 -2.52 -9.20
CA GLU A 24 3.23 -3.47 -8.87
C GLU A 24 2.99 -3.54 -7.35
N VAL A 25 4.06 -3.63 -6.55
CA VAL A 25 3.98 -3.59 -5.07
C VAL A 25 3.35 -2.29 -4.60
N GLN A 26 3.82 -1.15 -5.12
CA GLN A 26 3.26 0.16 -4.78
C GLN A 26 1.78 0.26 -5.14
N SER A 27 1.37 -0.26 -6.31
CA SER A 27 -0.02 -0.27 -6.76
C SER A 27 -0.91 -1.08 -5.83
N GLN A 28 -0.46 -2.27 -5.40
CA GLN A 28 -1.19 -3.07 -4.41
C GLN A 28 -1.27 -2.37 -3.07
N LEU A 29 -0.16 -1.82 -2.55
CA LEU A 29 -0.17 -1.07 -1.29
C LEU A 29 -1.10 0.16 -1.35
N THR A 30 -1.17 0.85 -2.49
CA THR A 30 -2.12 1.94 -2.74
C THR A 30 -3.56 1.43 -2.73
N ARG A 31 -3.84 0.31 -3.42
CA ARG A 31 -5.17 -0.33 -3.45
C ARG A 31 -5.63 -0.75 -2.04
N LEU A 32 -4.70 -1.16 -1.20
CA LEU A 32 -4.94 -1.54 0.19
C LEU A 32 -5.00 -0.33 1.15
N GLY A 33 -4.76 0.89 0.65
CA GLY A 33 -4.81 2.13 1.44
C GLY A 33 -3.58 2.37 2.34
N PHE A 34 -2.48 1.67 2.09
CA PHE A 34 -1.21 1.84 2.82
C PHE A 34 -0.33 2.93 2.20
N LEU A 35 -0.39 3.16 0.88
CA LEU A 35 0.50 4.08 0.17
C LEU A 35 -0.27 5.32 -0.33
N ALA A 36 0.32 6.50 -0.11
CA ALA A 36 -0.27 7.81 -0.41
C ALA A 36 0.20 8.47 -1.73
N PRO A 37 1.36 8.15 -2.32
CA PRO A 37 1.67 8.56 -3.69
C PRO A 37 1.25 7.52 -4.75
N PRO A 38 1.21 7.88 -6.04
CA PRO A 38 1.03 6.91 -7.12
C PRO A 38 2.26 5.99 -7.25
N ALA A 39 2.05 4.79 -7.81
CA ALA A 39 3.13 3.86 -8.13
C ALA A 39 4.01 4.46 -9.25
N ASP A 40 5.21 4.89 -8.89
CA ASP A 40 6.18 5.54 -9.78
C ASP A 40 7.34 4.61 -10.16
N GLY A 41 7.34 3.38 -9.63
CA GLY A 41 8.38 2.38 -9.84
C GLY A 41 9.68 2.68 -9.10
N LYS A 42 9.71 3.74 -8.29
CA LYS A 42 10.88 4.11 -7.48
C LYS A 42 10.69 3.61 -6.05
N PHE A 43 11.34 2.50 -5.74
CA PHE A 43 11.24 1.89 -4.42
C PHE A 43 12.14 2.58 -3.37
N ALA A 44 11.82 3.84 -3.05
CA ALA A 44 12.55 4.67 -2.08
C ALA A 44 12.29 4.23 -0.62
N PRO A 45 13.03 4.76 0.38
CA PRO A 45 12.87 4.40 1.80
C PRO A 45 11.44 4.53 2.32
N MET A 46 10.66 5.48 1.79
CA MET A 46 9.25 5.63 2.15
C MET A 46 8.40 4.45 1.67
N SER A 47 8.63 3.96 0.44
CA SER A 47 7.99 2.74 -0.09
C SER A 47 8.32 1.51 0.75
N ALA A 48 9.59 1.39 1.18
CA ALA A 48 10.02 0.32 2.09
C ALA A 48 9.33 0.40 3.47
N GLN A 49 9.14 1.60 4.00
CA GLN A 49 8.40 1.80 5.24
C GLN A 49 6.93 1.37 5.11
N TYR A 50 6.27 1.66 3.99
CA TYR A 50 4.90 1.20 3.73
C TYR A 50 4.80 -0.31 3.61
N LEU A 51 5.74 -0.95 2.91
CA LEU A 51 5.82 -2.42 2.82
C LEU A 51 5.98 -3.04 4.21
N LYS A 52 6.90 -2.50 5.03
CA LYS A 52 7.11 -2.97 6.41
C LYS A 52 5.87 -2.79 7.28
N ASN A 53 5.16 -1.67 7.13
CA ASN A 53 3.92 -1.42 7.85
C ASN A 53 2.82 -2.43 7.46
N PHE A 54 2.72 -2.75 6.17
CA PHE A 54 1.83 -3.79 5.66
C PHE A 54 2.18 -5.17 6.22
N GLN A 55 3.45 -5.56 6.16
CA GLN A 55 3.93 -6.83 6.70
C GLN A 55 3.63 -6.95 8.20
N ARG A 56 3.90 -5.88 8.96
CA ARG A 56 3.56 -5.82 10.40
C ARG A 56 2.06 -5.95 10.64
N TRP A 57 1.23 -5.31 9.80
CA TRP A 57 -0.23 -5.41 9.90
C TRP A 57 -0.72 -6.84 9.64
N MET A 58 -0.10 -7.53 8.69
CA MET A 58 -0.39 -8.92 8.34
C MET A 58 0.34 -9.95 9.21
N ARG A 59 1.16 -9.49 10.18
CA ARG A 59 2.01 -10.34 11.04
C ARG A 59 2.94 -11.26 10.24
N ILE A 60 3.49 -10.74 9.15
CA ILE A 60 4.47 -11.41 8.30
C ILE A 60 5.86 -10.99 8.76
N ASP A 61 6.73 -11.97 8.99
CA ASP A 61 8.14 -11.76 9.33
C ASP A 61 9.02 -12.12 8.14
N GLU A 62 9.16 -11.17 7.22
CA GLU A 62 10.01 -11.27 6.03
C GLU A 62 10.85 -9.99 5.95
N SER A 63 12.17 -10.11 5.70
CA SER A 63 13.10 -8.97 5.64
C SER A 63 12.99 -8.15 4.35
N GLY A 64 12.20 -8.62 3.39
CA GLY A 64 11.98 -8.04 2.07
C GLY A 64 10.65 -8.49 1.50
N LEU A 65 10.52 -8.58 0.18
CA LEU A 65 9.30 -9.06 -0.47
C LEU A 65 9.38 -10.58 -0.67
N GLY A 66 8.77 -11.34 0.23
CA GLY A 66 8.67 -12.80 0.11
C GLY A 66 7.32 -13.28 -0.40
N VAL A 67 7.20 -14.60 -0.52
CA VAL A 67 6.03 -15.29 -1.08
C VAL A 67 4.77 -14.95 -0.27
N ARG A 68 4.86 -14.96 1.07
CA ARG A 68 3.69 -14.66 1.92
C ARG A 68 3.25 -13.21 1.74
N THR A 69 4.19 -12.28 1.69
CA THR A 69 3.86 -10.88 1.44
C THR A 69 3.17 -10.72 0.08
N ALA A 70 3.67 -11.38 -0.97
CA ALA A 70 3.08 -11.35 -2.31
C ALA A 70 1.66 -11.92 -2.34
N GLU A 71 1.44 -13.09 -1.74
CA GLU A 71 0.12 -13.73 -1.62
C GLU A 71 -0.90 -12.81 -0.96
N TYR A 72 -0.53 -12.15 0.13
CA TYR A 72 -1.45 -11.23 0.82
C TYR A 72 -1.71 -9.94 0.02
N LEU A 73 -0.71 -9.42 -0.69
CA LEU A 73 -0.92 -8.27 -1.59
C LEU A 73 -1.92 -8.60 -2.71
N LEU A 74 -1.84 -9.82 -3.25
CA LEU A 74 -2.70 -10.27 -4.34
C LEU A 74 -4.09 -10.71 -3.85
N GLY A 75 -4.15 -11.48 -2.76
CA GLY A 75 -5.35 -12.14 -2.25
C GLY A 75 -6.29 -11.24 -1.45
N LEU A 76 -5.83 -10.07 -0.98
CA LEU A 76 -6.70 -9.11 -0.31
C LEU A 76 -7.59 -8.40 -1.33
N LYS A 77 -8.81 -8.93 -1.51
CA LYS A 77 -9.91 -8.24 -2.17
C LYS A 77 -10.39 -7.10 -1.26
N THR A 78 -9.89 -5.89 -1.49
CA THR A 78 -10.42 -4.71 -0.82
C THR A 78 -11.71 -4.27 -1.48
N ASP A 79 -12.84 -4.66 -0.90
CA ASP A 79 -14.16 -4.08 -1.21
C ASP A 79 -14.33 -2.69 -0.57
N ILE A 80 -13.26 -1.89 -0.54
CA ILE A 80 -13.34 -0.49 -0.08
C ILE A 80 -13.85 0.33 -1.25
N MET A 81 -15.02 -0.03 -1.76
CA MET A 81 -15.76 0.83 -2.66
C MET A 81 -16.45 1.88 -1.77
N LEU A 82 -15.83 3.05 -1.66
CA LEU A 82 -16.43 4.16 -0.91
C LEU A 82 -17.79 4.51 -1.53
N SER A 83 -18.88 4.15 -0.83
CA SER A 83 -20.24 4.50 -1.23
C SER A 83 -20.46 6.00 -0.98
N LEU A 84 -20.60 6.79 -2.05
CA LEU A 84 -20.74 8.25 -1.96
C LEU A 84 -22.22 8.65 -1.99
N GLY A 85 -22.70 9.17 -0.85
CA GLY A 85 -24.06 9.72 -0.68
C GLY A 85 -24.27 11.09 -1.32
N GLN A 86 -25.25 11.84 -0.82
CA GLN A 86 -25.58 13.21 -1.27
C GLN A 86 -25.08 14.31 -0.32
N ASP A 87 -24.43 13.94 0.80
CA ASP A 87 -23.86 14.88 1.75
C ASP A 87 -22.70 15.70 1.16
N LEU A 88 -22.31 16.76 1.86
CA LEU A 88 -21.26 17.67 1.42
C LEU A 88 -19.92 16.96 1.17
N ALA A 89 -19.50 16.04 2.05
CA ALA A 89 -18.24 15.33 1.89
C ALA A 89 -18.29 14.44 0.64
N SER A 90 -19.41 13.75 0.41
CA SER A 90 -19.61 12.96 -0.81
C SER A 90 -19.56 13.82 -2.09
N ARG A 91 -20.12 15.02 -2.07
CA ARG A 91 -20.07 15.97 -3.21
C ARG A 91 -18.63 16.44 -3.50
N ILE A 92 -17.85 16.72 -2.45
CA ILE A 92 -16.43 17.08 -2.59
C ILE A 92 -15.65 15.94 -3.24
N VAL A 93 -15.81 14.70 -2.75
CA VAL A 93 -15.11 13.54 -3.32
C VAL A 93 -15.54 13.28 -4.77
N LYS A 94 -16.84 13.43 -5.10
CA LYS A 94 -17.34 13.34 -6.48
C LYS A 94 -16.67 14.37 -7.39
N TYR A 95 -16.55 15.62 -6.93
CA TYR A 95 -15.86 16.68 -7.67
C TYR A 95 -14.36 16.37 -7.86
N MET A 96 -13.68 15.89 -6.81
CA MET A 96 -12.28 15.51 -6.87
C MET A 96 -12.04 14.41 -7.91
N ARG A 97 -12.90 13.39 -7.94
CA ARG A 97 -12.86 12.32 -8.96
C ARG A 97 -13.07 12.86 -10.38
N ALA A 98 -14.06 13.75 -10.57
CA ALA A 98 -14.34 14.35 -11.88
C ALA A 98 -13.16 15.19 -12.42
N LYS A 99 -12.39 15.82 -11.53
CA LYS A 99 -11.19 16.59 -11.84
C LYS A 99 -9.90 15.75 -11.89
N LYS A 100 -10.01 14.42 -11.79
CA LYS A 100 -8.88 13.48 -11.80
C LYS A 100 -7.86 13.73 -10.67
N TYR A 101 -8.31 14.25 -9.53
CA TYR A 101 -7.47 14.28 -8.35
C TYR A 101 -7.27 12.87 -7.80
N PHE A 102 -6.09 12.63 -7.23
CA PHE A 102 -5.81 11.42 -6.50
C PHE A 102 -6.51 11.45 -5.13
N VAL A 103 -7.47 10.56 -4.92
CA VAL A 103 -8.24 10.46 -3.68
C VAL A 103 -7.87 9.16 -2.97
N VAL A 104 -7.14 9.28 -1.87
CA VAL A 104 -6.84 8.14 -0.99
C VAL A 104 -7.99 7.95 -0.03
N VAL A 105 -8.68 6.82 -0.16
CA VAL A 105 -9.65 6.38 0.84
C VAL A 105 -8.92 5.46 1.81
N LYS A 106 -8.52 6.01 2.96
CA LYS A 106 -8.00 5.20 4.06
C LYS A 106 -9.18 4.68 4.87
N ALA A 107 -9.22 3.38 5.15
CA ALA A 107 -10.15 2.86 6.15
C ALA A 107 -9.89 3.63 7.46
N ASN A 108 -10.87 4.42 7.92
CA ASN A 108 -10.72 5.29 9.07
C ASN A 108 -10.71 4.43 10.34
N ARG A 109 -9.56 3.83 10.64
CA ARG A 109 -9.29 3.21 11.93
C ARG A 109 -8.32 4.11 12.65
N TYR A 110 -8.79 4.70 13.76
CA TYR A 110 -7.97 5.40 14.74
C TYR A 110 -6.88 4.43 15.22
N LEU A 111 -5.71 4.47 14.57
CA LEU A 111 -4.48 4.09 15.22
C LEU A 111 -4.29 5.15 16.30
N ASN A 112 -4.53 4.76 17.55
CA ASN A 112 -3.95 5.39 18.72
C ASN A 112 -2.53 5.86 18.39
N LYS A 113 -2.39 7.16 18.12
CA LYS A 113 -1.27 7.80 17.44
C LYS A 113 0.01 7.88 18.31
N TRP A 114 0.11 7.09 19.38
CA TRP A 114 1.15 7.21 20.41
C TRP A 114 1.84 5.89 20.81
N SER A 115 1.51 4.73 20.25
CA SER A 115 2.17 3.46 20.64
C SER A 115 3.30 2.99 19.71
N TYR A 116 3.77 3.86 18.81
CA TYR A 116 4.85 3.51 17.85
C TYR A 116 5.98 4.55 17.82
N LEU A 117 6.31 5.12 18.97
CA LEU A 117 7.68 5.60 19.19
C LEU A 117 8.40 4.50 19.97
N PRO A 118 9.58 4.03 19.52
CA PRO A 118 10.41 3.22 20.41
C PRO A 118 10.69 4.05 21.67
N ALA A 119 10.50 3.45 22.84
CA ALA A 119 11.11 3.98 24.04
C ALA A 119 12.62 4.11 23.75
N CYS A 120 13.19 5.29 24.05
CA CYS A 120 14.62 5.57 23.94
C CYS A 120 15.46 4.54 24.69
#